data_AF-A0A3M1Z491-F1
#
_entry.id   AF-A0A3M1Z491-F1
#
_cell.length_a   1.000
_cell.length_b   1.000
_cell.length_c   1.000
_cell.angle_alpha   90.00
_cell.angle_beta   90.00
_cell.angle_gamma   90.00
#
_symmetry.space_group_name_H-M   'P 1'
#
loop_
_entity.id
_entity.type
_entity.pdbx_description
1 polymer ?
#
loop_
_entity_poly.entity_id
_entity_poly.type
_entity_poly.pdbx_seq_one_letter_code
_entity_poly.pdbx_strand_id
1 'polypeptide(L)' 'MEALKQRIRAEGKNLGNGILKIDSILNHQIYPDLMMEMGRELAHRFESLKI' A
#
# COMPACT_ATOMS: atom_id res chain seq x y z
N MET A 1 7.49 -3.90 -2.10
CA MET A 1 6.11 -4.35 -2.40
C MET A 1 5.63 -5.55 -1.60
N GLU A 2 6.49 -6.50 -1.23
CA GLU A 2 6.07 -7.62 -0.36
C GLU A 2 5.62 -7.16 1.04
N ALA A 3 6.26 -6.13 1.61
CA ALA A 3 5.84 -5.54 2.89
C ALA A 3 4.36 -5.08 2.87
N LEU A 4 3.92 -4.43 1.78
CA LEU A 4 2.52 -4.03 1.61
C LEU A 4 1.58 -5.25 1.59
N LYS A 5 1.93 -6.29 0.82
CA LYS A 5 1.13 -7.53 0.74
C LYS A 5 1.04 -8.22 2.10
N GLN A 6 2.15 -8.28 2.85
CA GLN A 6 2.18 -8.87 4.19
C GLN A 6 1.28 -8.12 5.16
N ARG A 7 1.32 -6.78 5.16
CA ARG A 7 0.42 -5.96 5.98
C ARG A 7 -1.04 -6.11 5.60
N ILE A 8 -1.36 -6.17 4.31
CA ILE A 8 -2.72 -6.43 3.85
C ILE A 8 -3.23 -7.79 4.37
N ARG A 9 -2.39 -8.84 4.35
CA ARG A 9 -2.75 -10.15 4.89
C ARG A 9 -2.91 -10.16 6.41
N ALA A 10 -2.10 -9.37 7.13
CA ALA A 10 -2.11 -9.33 8.59
C ALA A 10 -3.22 -8.44 9.16
N GLU A 11 -3.49 -7.29 8.54
CA GLU A 11 -4.33 -6.22 9.10
C GLU A 11 -5.59 -5.94 8.25
N GLY A 12 -5.61 -6.41 7.00
CA GLY A 12 -6.74 -6.19 6.09
C GLY A 12 -7.98 -6.98 6.50
N LYS A 13 -9.14 -6.32 6.45
CA LYS A 13 -10.43 -6.95 6.77
C LYS A 13 -11.29 -7.07 5.53
N ASN A 14 -11.61 -8.30 5.13
CA ASN A 14 -12.59 -8.56 4.08
C ASN A 14 -14.00 -8.24 4.62
N LEU A 15 -14.67 -7.24 4.03
CA LEU A 15 -16.04 -6.85 4.40
C LEU A 15 -17.11 -7.57 3.56
N GLY A 16 -16.72 -8.48 2.66
CA GLY A 16 -17.60 -9.09 1.68
C GLY A 16 -17.81 -8.21 0.45
N ASN A 17 -18.54 -8.73 -0.54
CA ASN A 17 -18.88 -8.02 -1.79
C ASN A 17 -17.67 -7.40 -2.53
N GLY A 18 -16.51 -8.05 -2.42
CA GLY A 18 -15.26 -7.57 -3.05
C GLY A 18 -14.58 -6.41 -2.32
N ILE A 19 -15.03 -6.03 -1.12
CA ILE A 19 -14.50 -4.90 -0.36
C ILE A 19 -13.44 -5.37 0.63
N LEU A 20 -12.23 -4.82 0.48
CA LEU A 20 -11.13 -4.98 1.43
C LEU A 20 -10.93 -3.67 2.20
N LYS A 21 -11.19 -3.71 3.51
CA LYS A 21 -10.94 -2.59 4.43
C LYS A 21 -9.49 -2.59 4.88
N ILE A 22 -8.81 -1.46 4.70
CA ILE A 22 -7.38 -1.26 4.99
C ILE A 22 -7.12 0.03 5.79
N ASP A 23 -8.08 0.44 6.63
CA ASP A 23 -8.02 1.71 7.38
C ASP A 23 -6.78 1.85 8.25
N SER A 24 -6.30 0.76 8.86
CA SER A 24 -5.07 0.75 9.68
C SER A 24 -3.78 0.86 8.87
N ILE A 25 -3.86 0.71 7.55
CA ILE A 25 -2.69 0.65 6.66
C ILE A 25 -2.53 1.94 5.85
N LEU A 26 -3.61 2.41 5.20
CA LEU A 26 -3.57 3.55 4.26
C LEU A 26 -4.67 4.61 4.48
N ASN A 27 -5.93 4.22 4.72
CA ASN A 27 -7.06 5.15 4.55
C ASN A 27 -7.29 6.10 5.73
N HIS A 28 -6.99 5.68 6.96
CA HIS A 28 -7.20 6.48 8.17
C HIS A 28 -5.93 6.59 9.00
N GLN A 29 -5.17 5.50 9.06
CA GLN A 29 -3.82 5.47 9.58
C GLN A 29 -2.88 5.13 8.43
N ILE A 30 -1.64 5.61 8.55
CA ILE A 30 -0.61 5.44 7.55
C ILE A 30 0.68 5.03 8.27
N TYR A 31 1.33 3.97 7.77
CA TYR A 31 2.70 3.64 8.16
C TYR A 31 3.70 4.43 7.31
N PRO A 32 4.47 5.37 7.88
CA PRO A 32 5.36 6.24 7.09
C PRO A 32 6.42 5.46 6.31
N ASP A 33 7.01 4.43 6.90
CA ASP A 33 8.04 3.61 6.24
C ASP A 33 7.47 2.85 5.04
N LEU A 34 6.27 2.30 5.17
CA LEU A 34 5.58 1.61 4.08
C LEU A 34 5.27 2.57 2.93
N MET A 35 4.82 3.79 3.24
CA MET A 35 4.59 4.82 2.22
C MET A 35 5.88 5.24 1.52
N MET A 36 6.98 5.35 2.25
CA MET A 36 8.27 5.70 1.67
C MET A 36 8.74 4.62 0.70
N GLU A 37 8.61 3.34 1.06
CA GLU A 37 8.91 2.21 0.17
C GLU A 37 8.01 2.22 -1.07
N MET A 38 6.71 2.47 -0.90
CA MET A 38 5.77 2.60 -2.01
C MET A 38 6.13 3.75 -2.95
N GLY A 39 6.51 4.90 -2.40
CA GLY A 39 6.93 6.06 -3.17
C GLY A 39 8.20 5.79 -3.97
N ARG A 40 9.21 5.14 -3.38
CA ARG A 40 10.44 4.74 -4.08
C ARG A 40 10.15 3.75 -5.22
N GLU A 41 9.29 2.77 -4.97
CA GLU A 41 8.88 1.81 -5.99
C GLU A 41 8.16 2.51 -7.16
N LEU A 42 7.24 3.44 -6.86
CA LEU A 42 6.57 4.22 -7.88
C LEU A 42 7.55 5.10 -8.66
N ALA A 43 8.44 5.83 -7.98
CA ALA A 43 9.45 6.65 -8.64
C ALA A 43 10.32 5.82 -9.59
N HIS A 44 10.77 4.63 -9.15
CA HIS A 44 11.56 3.73 -9.98
C HIS A 44 10.79 3.22 -11.21
N ARG A 45 9.53 2.79 -11.03
CA ARG A 45 8.70 2.30 -12.15
C ARG A 45 8.39 3.37 -13.19
N PHE A 46 8.36 4.62 -12.78
CA PHE A 46 8.02 5.75 -13.62
C PHE A 46 9.27 6.57 -14.04
N GLU A 47 10.48 6.10 -13.72
CA GLU A 47 11.74 6.82 -13.99
C GLU A 47 11.95 7.09 -15.49
N SER A 48 11.47 6.20 -16.36
CA SER A 48 11.59 6.35 -17.82
C SER A 48 10.51 7.23 -18.45
N LEU A 49 9.50 7.66 -17.69
CA LEU A 49 8.43 8.51 -18.20
C LEU A 49 8.90 9.97 -18.19
N LYS A 50 8.98 10.57 -19.38
CA LYS A 50 9.17 12.01 -19.52
C LYS A 50 7.80 12.67 -19.38
N ILE A 51 7.68 13.57 -18.41
CA ILE A 51 6.48 14.39 -18.14
C ILE A 51 6.48 15.60 -19.10
#